data_AF-A0A1W0ABJ7-F1
#
_entry.id   AF-A0A1W0ABJ7-F1
#
_cell.length_a   1.000
_cell.length_b   1.000
_cell.length_c   1.000
_cell.angle_alpha   90.00
_cell.angle_beta   90.00
_cell.angle_gamma   90.00
#
_symmetry.space_group_name_H-M   'P 1'
#
loop_
_entity.id
_entity.type
_entity.pdbx_description
1 polymer ?
#
loop_
_entity_poly.entity_id
_entity_poly.type
_entity_poly.pdbx_seq_one_letter_code
_entity_poly.pdbx_strand_id
1 'polypeptide(L)'
;MNHLVGRGLRVCVPVRLMGTRSVSTIGDALESAVATLPHREALRQFSSGERDADLRMSYAELNKYVDELANGFLDLQFKHGDTIALWLPNNIENVVAQFAAAKAGLTVASIDRNISSAEEVAHIVKDSNAVALLFENKIEKRDHASIAKKVFEEQDRNSNLHVIITTSIEESHNVVHFQHILINGLEPHIAAQRRSQINAATPAVISYKSNNGQQPIRTDIMTHGDVLKKAQELASSVKLAPSDKIAMSEVPPGFLVASVAAALKNAQVVIASTDRLDHALQVENCSIVGDASANFKRV
;
A
#
# COMPACT_ATOMS: atom_id res chain seq x y z
N MET A 1 3.35 17.63 52.34
CA MET A 1 2.62 18.87 52.02
C MET A 1 3.43 19.67 50.99
N ASN A 2 2.92 19.68 49.76
CA ASN A 2 2.88 20.77 48.79
C ASN A 2 4.13 21.53 48.27
N HIS A 3 4.16 21.54 46.92
CA HIS A 3 4.53 22.61 45.98
C HIS A 3 5.96 22.70 45.44
N LEU A 4 6.16 22.09 44.26
CA LEU A 4 6.89 22.72 43.14
C LEU A 4 6.15 22.41 41.83
N VAL A 5 5.38 23.39 41.35
CA VAL A 5 4.77 23.44 40.02
C VAL A 5 5.53 24.48 39.21
N GLY A 6 5.88 24.15 37.97
CA GLY A 6 5.97 25.15 36.90
C GLY A 6 7.29 25.21 36.15
N ARG A 7 7.32 24.58 34.97
CA ARG A 7 7.44 25.23 33.64
C ARG A 7 7.85 24.18 32.60
N GLY A 8 6.88 23.36 32.18
CA GLY A 8 6.99 22.67 30.90
C GLY A 8 6.67 23.67 29.80
N LEU A 9 7.66 24.05 28.98
CA LEU A 9 7.41 24.74 27.72
C LEU A 9 6.55 23.82 26.85
N ARG A 10 5.24 24.09 26.80
CA ARG A 10 4.39 23.58 25.72
C ARG A 10 4.76 24.34 24.47
N VAL A 11 5.55 23.72 23.61
CA VAL A 11 5.68 24.16 22.22
C VAL A 11 4.31 23.90 21.58
N CYS A 12 3.48 24.94 21.53
CA CYS A 12 2.27 24.94 20.71
C CYS A 12 2.74 25.02 19.26
N VAL A 13 2.77 23.88 18.57
CA VAL A 13 2.83 23.87 17.11
C VAL A 13 1.49 24.41 16.62
N PRO A 14 1.45 25.52 15.86
CA PRO A 14 0.18 26.06 15.40
C PRO A 14 -0.46 25.07 14.44
N VAL A 15 -1.61 24.51 14.82
CA VAL A 15 -2.52 23.85 13.88
C VAL A 15 -3.03 24.93 12.95
N ARG A 16 -2.38 25.07 11.80
CA ARG A 16 -2.85 25.94 10.73
C ARG A 16 -4.14 25.32 10.22
N LEU A 17 -5.29 25.91 10.55
CA LEU A 17 -6.56 25.66 9.87
C LEU A 17 -6.38 26.12 8.41
N MET A 18 -5.79 25.27 7.59
CA MET A 18 -5.80 25.43 6.14
C MET A 18 -7.22 25.09 5.69
N GLY A 19 -7.84 25.99 4.93
CA GLY A 19 -9.01 25.63 4.13
C GLY A 19 -8.71 24.34 3.35
N THR A 20 -9.73 23.52 3.11
CA THR A 20 -9.62 22.20 2.47
C THR A 20 -8.71 22.28 1.25
N ARG A 21 -7.45 21.86 1.42
CA ARG A 21 -6.48 21.76 0.33
C ARG A 21 -7.06 20.72 -0.61
N SER A 22 -7.24 21.04 -1.89
CA SER A 22 -7.74 20.05 -2.85
C SER A 22 -6.74 18.89 -2.88
N VAL A 23 -7.15 17.71 -2.42
CA VAL A 23 -6.34 16.49 -2.48
C VAL A 23 -6.08 16.19 -3.96
N SER A 24 -4.81 16.24 -4.36
CA SER A 24 -4.40 16.12 -5.76
C SER A 24 -3.61 14.84 -6.06
N THR A 25 -3.08 14.21 -5.01
CA THR A 25 -2.34 12.95 -5.09
C THR A 25 -2.82 11.95 -4.04
N ILE A 26 -2.61 10.66 -4.28
CA ILE A 26 -2.86 9.58 -3.31
C ILE A 26 -2.15 9.84 -1.97
N GLY A 27 -0.92 10.37 -1.99
CA GLY A 27 -0.19 10.75 -0.78
C GLY A 27 -0.89 11.88 -0.01
N ASP A 28 -1.40 12.90 -0.70
CA ASP A 28 -2.17 13.99 -0.08
C ASP A 28 -3.44 13.46 0.62
N ALA A 29 -4.07 12.40 0.11
CA ALA A 29 -5.27 11.81 0.71
C ALA A 29 -4.96 11.24 2.10
N LEU A 30 -3.86 10.49 2.22
CA LEU A 30 -3.40 9.94 3.50
C LEU A 30 -2.99 11.06 4.46
N GLU A 31 -2.26 12.07 3.99
CA GLU A 31 -1.82 13.18 4.84
C GLU A 31 -2.98 14.05 5.32
N SER A 32 -3.98 14.28 4.46
CA SER A 32 -5.22 14.95 4.85
C SER A 32 -5.95 14.15 5.94
N ALA A 33 -5.97 12.82 5.84
CA ALA A 33 -6.55 11.96 6.86
C ALA A 33 -5.82 12.09 8.21
N VAL A 34 -4.48 12.05 8.18
CA VAL A 34 -3.61 12.23 9.37
C VAL A 34 -3.81 13.60 10.00
N ALA A 35 -3.87 14.66 9.19
CA ALA A 35 -4.06 16.02 9.67
C ALA A 35 -5.44 16.23 10.33
N THR A 36 -6.45 15.46 9.91
CA THR A 36 -7.83 15.57 10.39
C THR A 36 -8.08 14.72 11.63
N LEU A 37 -7.76 13.42 11.58
CA LEU A 37 -8.00 12.46 12.68
C LEU A 37 -6.83 11.47 12.81
N PRO A 38 -5.68 11.88 13.38
CA PRO A 38 -4.45 11.07 13.40
C PRO A 38 -4.60 9.76 14.18
N HIS A 39 -5.36 9.77 15.28
CA HIS A 39 -5.56 8.61 16.15
C HIS A 39 -6.75 7.73 15.76
N ARG A 40 -7.44 8.06 14.66
CA ARG A 40 -8.51 7.20 14.17
C ARG A 40 -7.91 5.96 13.53
N GLU A 41 -8.52 4.82 13.79
CA GLU A 41 -8.14 3.55 13.17
C GLU A 41 -8.31 3.62 11.65
N ALA A 42 -7.20 3.41 10.94
CA ALA A 42 -7.15 3.36 9.49
C ALA A 42 -7.27 1.91 8.99
N LEU A 43 -6.54 0.99 9.61
CA LEU A 43 -6.45 -0.41 9.19
C LEU A 43 -6.69 -1.36 10.35
N ARG A 44 -7.38 -2.46 10.06
CA ARG A 44 -7.49 -3.65 10.89
C ARG A 44 -7.20 -4.87 10.02
N GLN A 45 -6.37 -5.81 10.46
CA GLN A 45 -6.11 -7.06 9.75
C GLN A 45 -6.55 -8.26 10.59
N PHE A 46 -7.22 -9.21 9.96
CA PHE A 46 -7.52 -10.55 10.47
C PHE A 46 -6.91 -11.58 9.53
N SER A 47 -5.96 -12.37 10.01
CA SER A 47 -5.26 -13.37 9.21
C SER A 47 -5.21 -14.70 9.96
N SER A 48 -5.19 -15.80 9.22
CA SER A 48 -5.07 -17.16 9.76
C SER A 48 -3.62 -17.64 9.90
N GLY A 49 -2.64 -16.83 9.51
CA GLY A 49 -1.20 -17.15 9.63
C GLY A 49 -0.61 -16.79 11.00
N GLU A 50 0.39 -17.57 11.45
CA GLU A 50 1.12 -17.35 12.71
C GLU A 50 1.87 -16.00 12.77
N ARG A 51 2.16 -15.38 11.63
CA ARG A 51 2.88 -14.09 11.53
C ARG A 51 2.01 -12.86 11.79
N ASP A 52 0.69 -13.01 11.68
CA ASP A 52 -0.24 -11.89 11.60
C ASP A 52 -1.26 -11.98 12.75
N ALA A 53 -0.79 -11.82 13.99
CA ALA A 53 -1.70 -11.50 15.09
C ALA A 53 -2.56 -10.31 14.68
N ASP A 54 -3.86 -10.30 15.00
CA ASP A 54 -4.79 -9.28 14.49
C ASP A 54 -4.21 -7.86 14.65
N LEU A 55 -3.74 -7.25 13.55
CA LEU A 55 -3.05 -5.97 13.58
C LEU A 55 -4.06 -4.83 13.52
N ARG A 56 -3.68 -3.69 14.09
CA ARG A 56 -4.46 -2.46 14.09
C ARG A 56 -3.52 -1.27 13.96
N MET A 57 -3.85 -0.35 13.07
CA MET A 57 -3.09 0.87 12.87
C MET A 57 -4.01 2.07 12.77
N SER A 58 -3.68 3.13 13.50
CA SER A 58 -4.22 4.47 13.30
C SER A 58 -3.68 5.10 12.00
N TYR A 59 -4.30 6.19 11.55
CA TYR A 59 -3.81 6.97 10.40
C TYR A 59 -2.38 7.49 10.62
N ALA A 60 -2.05 7.93 11.84
CA ALA A 60 -0.70 8.40 12.17
C ALA A 60 0.33 7.26 12.09
N GLU A 61 -0.01 6.07 12.59
CA GLU A 61 0.87 4.89 12.51
C GLU A 61 1.03 4.42 11.06
N LEU A 62 -0.07 4.31 10.31
CA LEU A 62 -0.01 3.97 8.89
C LEU A 62 0.89 4.94 8.12
N ASN A 63 0.71 6.25 8.31
CA ASN A 63 1.52 7.24 7.61
C ASN A 63 2.99 7.17 8.01
N LYS A 64 3.30 6.83 9.28
CA LYS A 64 4.68 6.61 9.71
C LYS A 64 5.33 5.46 8.93
N TYR A 65 4.70 4.29 8.86
CA TYR A 65 5.22 3.15 8.08
C TYR A 65 5.34 3.47 6.59
N VAL A 66 4.37 4.20 6.05
CA VAL A 66 4.39 4.65 4.65
C VAL A 66 5.56 5.60 4.38
N ASP A 67 5.84 6.54 5.29
CA ASP A 67 6.96 7.48 5.15
C ASP A 67 8.31 6.79 5.33
N GLU A 68 8.42 5.83 6.25
CA GLU A 68 9.61 5.00 6.43
C GLU A 68 9.90 4.17 5.19
N LEU A 69 8.90 3.47 4.65
CA LEU A 69 9.08 2.67 3.44
C LEU A 69 9.37 3.53 2.20
N ALA A 70 8.71 4.68 2.07
CA ALA A 70 9.01 5.62 0.99
C ALA A 70 10.47 6.07 1.07
N ASN A 71 11.03 6.21 2.28
CA ASN A 71 12.44 6.55 2.46
C ASN A 71 13.34 5.37 2.12
N GLY A 72 12.97 4.16 2.54
CA GLY A 72 13.66 2.93 2.16
C GLY A 72 13.79 2.77 0.65
N PHE A 73 12.76 3.13 -0.12
CA PHE A 73 12.84 3.16 -1.59
C PHE A 73 13.86 4.19 -2.11
N LEU A 74 14.00 5.34 -1.45
CA LEU A 74 15.02 6.34 -1.82
C LEU A 74 16.43 5.89 -1.45
N ASP A 75 16.59 5.22 -0.31
CA ASP A 75 17.86 4.64 0.13
C ASP A 75 18.34 3.57 -0.86
N LEU A 76 17.39 2.79 -1.42
CA LEU A 76 17.61 1.86 -2.55
C LEU A 76 17.83 2.57 -3.90
N GLN A 77 17.93 3.90 -3.92
CA GLN A 77 18.19 4.73 -5.09
C GLN A 77 17.08 4.75 -6.15
N PHE A 78 15.84 4.40 -5.78
CA PHE A 78 14.71 4.50 -6.70
C PHE A 78 14.39 5.97 -6.98
N LYS A 79 14.05 6.25 -8.24
CA LYS A 79 13.80 7.58 -8.78
C LYS A 79 12.32 7.76 -9.08
N HIS A 80 11.89 9.01 -9.08
CA HIS A 80 10.55 9.36 -9.56
C HIS A 80 10.36 8.82 -10.99
N GLY A 81 9.26 8.10 -11.21
CA GLY A 81 8.94 7.46 -12.48
C GLY A 81 9.45 6.02 -12.62
N ASP A 82 10.27 5.52 -11.69
CA ASP A 82 10.63 4.10 -11.66
C ASP A 82 9.40 3.25 -11.31
N THR A 83 9.38 2.01 -11.81
CA THR A 83 8.31 1.04 -11.54
C THR A 83 8.76 0.01 -10.52
N ILE A 84 7.93 -0.28 -9.52
CA ILE A 84 8.11 -1.39 -8.58
C ILE A 84 7.02 -2.44 -8.80
N ALA A 85 7.41 -3.69 -9.02
CA ALA A 85 6.49 -4.81 -9.10
C ALA A 85 6.08 -5.26 -7.69
N LEU A 86 4.78 -5.33 -7.43
CA LEU A 86 4.22 -5.77 -6.16
C LEU A 86 3.49 -7.10 -6.34
N TRP A 87 4.04 -8.15 -5.74
CA TRP A 87 3.47 -9.50 -5.70
C TRP A 87 3.12 -9.89 -4.27
N LEU A 88 2.16 -9.15 -3.73
CA LEU A 88 1.73 -9.20 -2.33
C LEU A 88 0.25 -9.63 -2.23
N PRO A 89 -0.14 -10.35 -1.16
CA PRO A 89 -1.55 -10.60 -0.89
C PRO A 89 -2.26 -9.31 -0.43
N ASN A 90 -3.56 -9.40 -0.12
CA ASN A 90 -4.28 -8.31 0.53
C ASN A 90 -3.93 -8.31 2.01
N ASN A 91 -2.86 -7.61 2.37
CA ASN A 91 -2.38 -7.42 3.73
C ASN A 91 -1.97 -5.96 3.96
N ILE A 92 -1.62 -5.63 5.20
CA ILE A 92 -1.13 -4.30 5.58
C ILE A 92 0.13 -3.93 4.79
N GLU A 93 1.05 -4.86 4.56
CA GLU A 93 2.28 -4.61 3.80
C GLU A 93 1.97 -4.11 2.39
N ASN A 94 0.96 -4.66 1.72
CA ASN A 94 0.53 -4.20 0.41
C ASN A 94 -0.08 -2.79 0.46
N VAL A 95 -0.88 -2.48 1.49
CA VAL A 95 -1.40 -1.12 1.70
C VAL A 95 -0.25 -0.13 1.90
N VAL A 96 0.69 -0.46 2.79
CA VAL A 96 1.87 0.36 3.10
C VAL A 96 2.71 0.55 1.85
N ALA A 97 3.01 -0.52 1.10
CA ALA A 97 3.81 -0.49 -0.12
C ALA A 97 3.20 0.39 -1.21
N GLN A 98 1.89 0.30 -1.44
CA GLN A 98 1.23 1.11 -2.46
C GLN A 98 1.19 2.60 -2.09
N PHE A 99 0.88 2.94 -0.84
CA PHE A 99 0.95 4.33 -0.38
C PHE A 99 2.38 4.87 -0.39
N ALA A 100 3.37 4.07 0.01
CA ALA A 100 4.77 4.45 0.01
C ALA A 100 5.30 4.69 -1.40
N ALA A 101 4.99 3.79 -2.34
CA ALA A 101 5.32 3.95 -3.76
C ALA A 101 4.70 5.23 -4.32
N ALA A 102 3.43 5.48 -4.02
CA ALA A 102 2.73 6.70 -4.42
C ALA A 102 3.39 7.97 -3.83
N LYS A 103 3.79 7.98 -2.54
CA LYS A 103 4.50 9.13 -1.93
C LYS A 103 5.92 9.30 -2.46
N ALA A 104 6.58 8.20 -2.84
CA ALA A 104 7.90 8.20 -3.45
C ALA A 104 7.88 8.55 -4.95
N GLY A 105 6.70 8.69 -5.57
CA GLY A 105 6.56 8.99 -7.00
C GLY A 105 6.92 7.81 -7.89
N LEU A 106 6.74 6.59 -7.40
CA LEU A 106 6.95 5.34 -8.12
C LEU A 106 5.64 4.84 -8.71
N THR A 107 5.74 4.11 -9.82
CA THR A 107 4.61 3.38 -10.40
C THR A 107 4.57 1.97 -9.83
N VAL A 108 3.40 1.50 -9.41
CA VAL A 108 3.20 0.12 -8.96
C VAL A 108 2.83 -0.76 -10.15
N ALA A 109 3.60 -1.81 -10.43
CA ALA A 109 3.14 -2.92 -11.26
C ALA A 109 2.48 -3.97 -10.35
N SER A 110 1.15 -3.93 -10.23
CA SER A 110 0.41 -4.83 -9.36
C SER A 110 0.21 -6.19 -10.03
N ILE A 111 0.71 -7.23 -9.37
CA ILE A 111 0.68 -8.62 -9.85
C ILE A 111 -0.46 -9.36 -9.17
N ASP A 112 -1.35 -9.96 -9.96
CA ASP A 112 -2.40 -10.86 -9.49
C ASP A 112 -1.82 -12.02 -8.65
N ARG A 113 -2.45 -12.33 -7.53
CA ARG A 113 -2.09 -13.45 -6.64
C ARG A 113 -2.17 -14.83 -7.33
N ASN A 114 -2.94 -14.93 -8.41
CA ASN A 114 -3.10 -16.16 -9.19
C ASN A 114 -1.93 -16.41 -10.16
N ILE A 115 -1.06 -15.41 -10.37
CA ILE A 115 0.19 -15.60 -11.10
C ILE A 115 1.13 -16.42 -10.23
N SER A 116 1.75 -17.44 -10.81
CA SER A 116 2.45 -18.47 -10.04
C SER A 116 3.65 -19.11 -10.73
N SER A 117 3.97 -18.71 -11.96
CA SER A 117 5.18 -19.17 -12.67
C SER A 117 6.26 -18.08 -12.76
N ALA A 118 7.52 -18.51 -12.88
CA ALA A 118 8.64 -17.59 -13.08
C ALA A 118 8.55 -16.88 -14.42
N GLU A 119 8.03 -17.55 -15.45
CA GLU A 119 7.86 -17.02 -16.79
C GLU A 119 6.83 -15.88 -16.84
N GLU A 120 5.70 -16.04 -16.14
CA GLU A 120 4.70 -14.97 -15.99
C GLU A 120 5.27 -13.76 -15.22
N VAL A 121 5.95 -13.99 -14.09
CA VAL A 121 6.53 -12.91 -13.28
C VAL A 121 7.65 -12.18 -14.04
N ALA A 122 8.54 -12.92 -14.72
CA ALA A 122 9.59 -12.34 -15.55
C ALA A 122 9.01 -11.50 -16.69
N HIS A 123 7.92 -11.97 -17.32
CA HIS A 123 7.21 -11.20 -18.33
C HIS A 123 6.71 -9.86 -17.77
N ILE A 124 6.12 -9.85 -16.58
CA ILE A 124 5.61 -8.62 -15.95
C ILE A 124 6.75 -7.69 -15.57
N VAL A 125 7.82 -8.19 -14.94
CA VAL A 125 9.00 -7.38 -14.60
C VAL A 125 9.55 -6.69 -15.85
N LYS A 126 9.65 -7.44 -16.96
CA LYS A 126 10.13 -6.92 -18.24
C LYS A 126 9.17 -5.91 -18.87
N ASP A 127 7.88 -6.24 -18.97
CA ASP A 127 6.87 -5.37 -19.61
C ASP A 127 6.65 -4.06 -18.84
N SER A 128 6.68 -4.13 -17.51
CA SER A 128 6.54 -2.97 -16.63
C SER A 128 7.82 -2.16 -16.46
N ASN A 129 8.94 -2.68 -16.96
CA ASN A 129 10.28 -2.14 -16.77
C ASN A 129 10.62 -1.93 -15.27
N ALA A 130 10.23 -2.89 -14.43
CA ALA A 130 10.36 -2.77 -12.98
C ALA A 130 11.83 -2.77 -12.55
N VAL A 131 12.15 -1.86 -11.63
CA VAL A 131 13.47 -1.77 -10.99
C VAL A 131 13.60 -2.69 -9.77
N ALA A 132 12.47 -3.05 -9.19
CA ALA A 132 12.37 -3.90 -8.02
C ALA A 132 11.15 -4.82 -8.06
N LEU A 133 11.26 -5.98 -7.42
CA LEU A 133 10.15 -6.90 -7.14
C LEU A 133 10.01 -7.08 -5.63
N LEU A 134 8.91 -6.58 -5.07
CA LEU A 134 8.52 -6.78 -3.67
C LEU A 134 7.48 -7.91 -3.60
N PHE A 135 7.77 -8.97 -2.85
CA PHE A 135 6.97 -10.18 -2.82
C PHE A 135 6.78 -10.76 -1.41
N GLU A 136 5.67 -11.47 -1.22
CA GLU A 136 5.44 -12.31 -0.04
C GLU A 136 5.96 -13.72 -0.32
N ASN A 137 6.66 -14.34 0.64
CA ASN A 137 7.34 -15.63 0.43
C ASN A 137 6.37 -16.77 0.15
N LYS A 138 5.20 -16.76 0.80
CA LYS A 138 4.19 -17.81 0.65
C LYS A 138 2.81 -17.20 0.44
N ILE A 139 2.28 -17.37 -0.77
CA ILE A 139 0.87 -17.12 -1.05
C ILE A 139 0.22 -18.48 -1.32
N GLU A 140 -0.76 -18.86 -0.51
CA GLU A 140 -1.54 -20.11 -0.69
C GLU A 140 -0.67 -21.38 -0.87
N LYS A 141 0.39 -21.51 -0.04
CA LYS A 141 1.37 -22.61 -0.04
C LYS A 141 2.35 -22.64 -1.23
N ARG A 142 2.29 -21.67 -2.16
CA ARG A 142 3.28 -21.53 -3.24
C ARG A 142 4.55 -20.87 -2.74
N ASP A 143 5.71 -21.33 -3.19
CA ASP A 143 7.01 -20.76 -2.84
C ASP A 143 7.39 -19.64 -3.81
N HIS A 144 6.90 -18.44 -3.51
CA HIS A 144 7.19 -17.24 -4.28
C HIS A 144 8.64 -16.79 -4.12
N ALA A 145 9.31 -17.17 -3.03
CA ALA A 145 10.72 -16.82 -2.81
C ALA A 145 11.62 -17.51 -3.84
N SER A 146 11.40 -18.80 -4.09
CA SER A 146 12.13 -19.53 -5.14
C SER A 146 11.87 -18.94 -6.53
N ILE A 147 10.62 -18.54 -6.82
CA ILE A 147 10.26 -17.91 -8.10
C ILE A 147 10.94 -16.55 -8.27
N ALA A 148 10.85 -15.68 -7.25
CA ALA A 148 11.44 -14.34 -7.30
C ALA A 148 12.96 -14.38 -7.46
N LYS A 149 13.63 -15.31 -6.75
CA LYS A 149 15.07 -15.55 -6.91
C LYS A 149 15.41 -16.01 -8.32
N LYS A 150 14.67 -16.98 -8.87
CA LYS A 150 14.84 -17.45 -10.25
C LYS A 150 14.70 -16.29 -11.25
N VAL A 151 13.66 -15.48 -11.12
CA VAL A 151 13.43 -14.30 -11.99
C VAL A 151 14.60 -13.31 -11.89
N PHE A 152 15.12 -13.07 -10.68
CA PHE A 152 16.24 -12.16 -10.46
C PHE A 152 17.58 -12.69 -11.01
N GLU A 153 17.84 -13.99 -10.89
CA GLU A 153 19.09 -14.63 -11.32
C GLU A 153 19.13 -14.87 -12.83
N GLU A 154 17.99 -15.21 -13.44
CA GLU A 154 17.87 -15.56 -14.86
C GLU A 154 17.44 -14.37 -15.74
N GLN A 155 17.42 -13.14 -15.20
CA GLN A 155 16.98 -11.96 -15.93
C GLN A 155 17.85 -11.64 -17.16
N ASP A 156 17.22 -11.05 -18.18
CA ASP A 156 17.91 -10.51 -19.35
C ASP A 156 18.96 -9.48 -18.95
N ARG A 157 20.11 -9.41 -19.67
CA ARG A 157 21.17 -8.40 -19.42
C ARG A 157 20.69 -6.95 -19.48
N ASN A 158 19.58 -6.69 -20.17
CA ASN A 158 18.98 -5.36 -20.32
C ASN A 158 17.82 -5.12 -19.34
N SER A 159 17.59 -6.02 -18.40
CA SER A 159 16.60 -5.84 -17.33
C SER A 159 17.03 -4.71 -16.40
N ASN A 160 16.05 -3.91 -15.94
CA ASN A 160 16.27 -2.86 -14.94
C ASN A 160 16.09 -3.37 -13.50
N LEU A 161 15.66 -4.63 -13.32
CA LEU A 161 15.46 -5.26 -12.02
C LEU A 161 16.81 -5.47 -11.32
N HIS A 162 17.11 -4.62 -10.34
CA HIS A 162 18.39 -4.69 -9.62
C HIS A 162 18.23 -5.05 -8.14
N VAL A 163 17.00 -5.18 -7.65
CA VAL A 163 16.73 -5.63 -6.28
C VAL A 163 15.43 -6.42 -6.17
N ILE A 164 15.43 -7.44 -5.32
CA ILE A 164 14.23 -8.13 -4.86
C ILE A 164 14.05 -7.92 -3.36
N ILE A 165 12.80 -7.69 -2.95
CA ILE A 165 12.43 -7.33 -1.58
C ILE A 165 11.43 -8.37 -1.06
N THR A 166 11.69 -8.94 0.12
CA THR A 166 10.82 -9.93 0.77
C THR A 166 10.13 -9.36 2.00
N THR A 167 8.88 -9.74 2.25
CA THR A 167 8.19 -9.50 3.53
C THR A 167 8.59 -10.49 4.63
N SER A 168 9.37 -11.53 4.32
CA SER A 168 9.85 -12.50 5.30
C SER A 168 10.80 -11.87 6.32
N ILE A 169 10.78 -12.41 7.53
CA ILE A 169 11.74 -12.10 8.60
C ILE A 169 12.95 -13.05 8.62
N GLU A 170 12.87 -14.15 7.88
CA GLU A 170 13.95 -15.14 7.80
C GLU A 170 15.06 -14.62 6.90
N GLU A 171 16.25 -14.39 7.48
CA GLU A 171 17.41 -13.87 6.75
C GLU A 171 17.67 -14.65 5.45
N SER A 172 17.82 -13.90 4.36
CA SER A 172 18.07 -14.45 3.03
C SER A 172 19.21 -13.69 2.35
N HIS A 173 20.17 -14.42 1.79
CA HIS A 173 21.25 -13.82 1.00
C HIS A 173 20.70 -13.21 -0.29
N ASN A 174 21.21 -12.03 -0.66
CA ASN A 174 20.86 -11.28 -1.87
C ASN A 174 19.37 -10.88 -2.00
N VAL A 175 18.65 -10.80 -0.88
CA VAL A 175 17.28 -10.31 -0.82
C VAL A 175 17.21 -9.20 0.22
N VAL A 176 16.59 -8.07 -0.12
CA VAL A 176 16.34 -7.01 0.85
C VAL A 176 15.10 -7.36 1.66
N HIS A 177 15.15 -7.18 2.97
CA HIS A 177 13.99 -7.43 3.83
C HIS A 177 13.16 -6.15 3.98
N PHE A 178 11.86 -6.26 3.77
CA PHE A 178 10.89 -5.17 3.92
C PHE A 178 11.03 -4.47 5.27
N GLN A 179 11.20 -5.23 6.35
CA GLN A 179 11.38 -4.68 7.70
C GLN A 179 12.70 -3.91 7.88
N HIS A 180 13.74 -4.25 7.12
CA HIS A 180 15.04 -3.57 7.21
C HIS A 180 15.08 -2.25 6.45
N ILE A 181 14.05 -1.96 5.64
CA ILE A 181 13.92 -0.68 4.94
C ILE A 181 12.84 0.23 5.56
N LEU A 182 12.32 -0.15 6.73
CA LEU A 182 11.39 0.64 7.57
C LEU A 182 12.11 1.34 8.74
N ILE A 183 13.34 1.80 8.54
CA ILE A 183 14.19 2.28 9.65
C ILE A 183 14.06 3.79 9.88
N ASN A 184 14.13 4.58 8.81
CA ASN A 184 14.23 6.03 8.90
C ASN A 184 13.02 6.69 8.22
N GLY A 185 12.42 7.66 8.91
CA GLY A 185 11.47 8.56 8.27
C GLY A 185 12.18 9.48 7.26
N LEU A 186 11.45 9.87 6.22
CA LEU A 186 11.97 10.74 5.17
C LEU A 186 12.27 12.14 5.71
N GLU A 187 13.48 12.65 5.49
CA GLU A 187 13.85 14.02 5.88
C GLU A 187 12.90 15.04 5.21
N PRO A 188 12.37 16.05 5.94
CA PRO A 188 11.31 16.91 5.42
C PRO A 188 11.62 17.61 4.09
N HIS A 189 12.89 17.95 3.87
CA HIS A 189 13.34 18.60 2.63
C HIS A 189 13.34 17.65 1.43
N ILE A 190 13.74 16.38 1.62
CA ILE A 190 13.67 15.34 0.58
C ILE A 190 12.20 15.01 0.28
N ALA A 191 11.35 14.96 1.31
CA ALA A 191 9.92 14.71 1.15
C ALA A 191 9.24 15.82 0.33
N ALA A 192 9.57 17.08 0.64
CA ALA A 192 9.09 18.23 -0.11
C ALA A 192 9.58 18.22 -1.56
N GLN A 193 10.85 17.89 -1.79
CA GLN A 193 11.40 17.77 -3.13
C GLN A 193 10.68 16.69 -3.94
N ARG A 194 10.52 15.49 -3.39
CA ARG A 194 9.84 14.39 -4.08
C ARG A 194 8.39 14.74 -4.39
N ARG A 195 7.68 15.30 -3.40
CA ARG A 195 6.29 15.74 -3.57
C ARG A 195 6.12 16.77 -4.69
N SER A 196 7.08 17.67 -4.87
CA SER A 196 7.02 18.68 -5.95
C SER A 196 7.05 18.07 -7.36
N GLN A 197 7.47 16.81 -7.49
CA GLN A 197 7.53 16.07 -8.76
C GLN A 197 6.24 15.30 -9.06
N ILE A 198 5.37 15.11 -8.06
CA ILE A 198 4.17 14.27 -8.15
C ILE A 198 2.94 15.15 -8.29
N ASN A 199 2.09 14.84 -9.25
CA ASN A 199 0.81 15.51 -9.46
C ASN A 199 -0.25 14.50 -9.90
N ALA A 200 -1.47 14.99 -10.17
CA ALA A 200 -2.59 14.15 -10.56
C ALA A 200 -2.33 13.33 -11.85
N ALA A 201 -1.47 13.80 -12.76
CA ALA A 201 -1.12 13.10 -13.99
C ALA A 201 0.07 12.13 -13.86
N THR A 202 0.76 12.11 -12.71
CA THR A 202 1.85 11.15 -12.47
C THR A 202 1.27 9.72 -12.50
N PRO A 203 1.90 8.76 -13.20
CA PRO A 203 1.49 7.35 -13.16
C PRO A 203 1.58 6.77 -11.75
N ALA A 204 0.58 5.98 -11.35
CA ALA A 204 0.51 5.38 -10.02
C ALA A 204 0.49 3.85 -10.07
N VAL A 205 -0.23 3.26 -11.03
CA VAL A 205 -0.34 1.80 -11.13
C VAL A 205 -0.48 1.30 -12.56
N ILE A 206 0.08 0.12 -12.81
CA ILE A 206 -0.16 -0.76 -13.95
C ILE A 206 -0.64 -2.10 -13.38
N SER A 207 -1.81 -2.57 -13.77
CA SER A 207 -2.38 -3.84 -13.30
C SER A 207 -2.07 -4.99 -14.25
N TYR A 208 -1.68 -6.15 -13.69
CA TYR A 208 -1.48 -7.39 -14.44
C TYR A 208 -2.38 -8.50 -13.88
N LYS A 209 -3.17 -9.12 -14.75
CA LYS A 209 -4.08 -10.24 -14.41
C LYS A 209 -3.54 -11.56 -14.91
N SER A 210 -3.81 -12.63 -14.16
CA SER A 210 -3.53 -14.00 -14.63
C SER A 210 -4.35 -14.29 -15.89
N ASN A 211 -3.77 -15.07 -16.81
CA ASN A 211 -4.39 -15.47 -18.07
C ASN A 211 -4.35 -17.00 -18.23
N ASN A 212 -4.78 -17.74 -17.20
CA ASN A 212 -4.86 -19.20 -17.22
C ASN A 212 -3.54 -19.89 -17.63
N GLY A 213 -2.41 -19.39 -17.12
CA GLY A 213 -1.07 -19.90 -17.44
C GLY A 213 -0.51 -19.45 -18.79
N GLN A 214 -1.22 -18.62 -19.55
CA GLN A 214 -0.67 -17.88 -20.68
C GLN A 214 -0.04 -16.56 -20.20
N GLN A 215 0.54 -15.80 -21.14
CA GLN A 215 1.11 -14.49 -20.84
C GLN A 215 0.11 -13.60 -20.07
N PRO A 216 0.53 -13.01 -18.93
CA PRO A 216 -0.32 -12.13 -18.14
C PRO A 216 -0.88 -10.97 -18.96
N ILE A 217 -2.12 -10.58 -18.66
CA ILE A 217 -2.78 -9.49 -19.35
C ILE A 217 -2.53 -8.18 -18.60
N ARG A 218 -1.87 -7.22 -19.26
CA ARG A 218 -1.79 -5.83 -18.79
C ARG A 218 -3.15 -5.16 -18.96
N THR A 219 -3.77 -4.70 -17.88
CA THR A 219 -5.12 -4.12 -17.91
C THR A 219 -5.13 -2.61 -17.74
N ASP A 220 -5.12 -2.15 -16.50
CA ASP A 220 -5.37 -0.75 -16.15
C ASP A 220 -4.03 -0.03 -15.98
N ILE A 221 -3.91 1.14 -16.61
CA ILE A 221 -2.84 2.11 -16.32
C ILE A 221 -3.54 3.33 -15.75
N MET A 222 -3.25 3.66 -14.50
CA MET A 222 -3.92 4.75 -13.80
C MET A 222 -2.90 5.72 -13.22
N THR A 223 -3.24 7.00 -13.31
CA THR A 223 -2.53 8.09 -12.64
C THR A 223 -3.02 8.27 -11.21
N HIS A 224 -2.34 9.11 -10.43
CA HIS A 224 -2.82 9.51 -9.09
C HIS A 224 -4.25 10.08 -9.14
N GLY A 225 -4.56 10.91 -10.14
CA GLY A 225 -5.86 11.52 -10.33
C GLY A 225 -6.96 10.49 -10.66
N ASP A 226 -6.64 9.50 -11.49
CA ASP A 226 -7.58 8.42 -11.83
C ASP A 226 -7.94 7.58 -10.59
N VAL A 227 -6.94 7.22 -9.78
CA VAL A 227 -7.16 6.46 -8.53
C VAL A 227 -7.99 7.28 -7.55
N LEU A 228 -7.68 8.57 -7.36
CA LEU A 228 -8.46 9.47 -6.50
C LEU A 228 -9.91 9.61 -6.97
N LYS A 229 -10.12 9.74 -8.28
CA LYS A 229 -11.46 9.82 -8.87
C LYS A 229 -12.26 8.55 -8.58
N LYS A 230 -11.69 7.36 -8.84
CA LYS A 230 -12.31 6.08 -8.49
C LYS A 230 -12.61 5.96 -7.00
N ALA A 231 -11.70 6.44 -6.14
CA ALA A 231 -11.91 6.44 -4.69
C ALA A 231 -13.05 7.36 -4.26
N GLN A 232 -13.20 8.53 -4.89
CA GLN A 232 -14.31 9.45 -4.66
C GLN A 232 -15.65 8.89 -5.16
N GLU A 233 -15.64 8.25 -6.33
CA GLU A 233 -16.81 7.55 -6.89
C GLU A 233 -17.27 6.43 -5.95
N LEU A 234 -16.33 5.59 -5.48
CA LEU A 234 -16.59 4.57 -4.47
C LEU A 234 -17.16 5.17 -3.19
N ALA A 235 -16.51 6.19 -2.62
CA ALA A 235 -17.00 6.83 -1.39
C ALA A 235 -18.41 7.42 -1.57
N SER A 236 -18.73 7.92 -2.76
CA SER A 236 -20.04 8.50 -3.06
C SER A 236 -21.11 7.41 -3.25
N SER A 237 -20.79 6.31 -3.94
CA SER A 237 -21.76 5.24 -4.24
C SER A 237 -22.26 4.53 -2.99
N VAL A 238 -21.39 4.35 -1.98
CA VAL A 238 -21.73 3.72 -0.70
C VAL A 238 -22.07 4.73 0.40
N LYS A 239 -22.06 6.03 0.09
CA LYS A 239 -22.23 7.15 1.03
C LYS A 239 -21.30 7.01 2.25
N LEU A 240 -20.01 6.80 1.97
CA LEU A 240 -18.98 6.53 2.96
C LEU A 240 -18.86 7.68 3.96
N ALA A 241 -19.09 7.37 5.23
CA ALA A 241 -18.94 8.25 6.38
C ALA A 241 -17.69 7.86 7.18
N PRO A 242 -17.14 8.77 8.00
CA PRO A 242 -15.98 8.44 8.83
C PRO A 242 -16.23 7.21 9.72
N SER A 243 -17.43 7.06 10.27
CA SER A 243 -17.82 5.92 11.14
C SER A 243 -17.89 4.58 10.43
N ASP A 244 -17.90 4.56 9.09
CA ASP A 244 -17.98 3.31 8.35
C ASP A 244 -16.67 2.51 8.40
N LYS A 245 -16.82 1.21 8.24
CA LYS A 245 -15.72 0.27 8.10
C LYS A 245 -15.92 -0.56 6.85
N ILE A 246 -14.92 -0.57 5.98
CA ILE A 246 -14.93 -1.26 4.70
C ILE A 246 -14.18 -2.59 4.88
N ALA A 247 -14.90 -3.70 4.88
CA ALA A 247 -14.32 -5.02 4.86
C ALA A 247 -13.86 -5.41 3.44
N MET A 248 -12.65 -5.93 3.33
CA MET A 248 -12.08 -6.49 2.11
C MET A 248 -11.45 -7.85 2.43
N SER A 249 -11.77 -8.87 1.62
CA SER A 249 -11.09 -10.17 1.69
C SER A 249 -10.33 -10.47 0.41
N GLU A 250 -10.99 -10.24 -0.72
CA GLU A 250 -10.43 -10.40 -2.04
C GLU A 250 -10.50 -9.05 -2.75
N VAL A 251 -9.40 -8.66 -3.37
CA VAL A 251 -9.25 -7.41 -4.09
C VAL A 251 -8.55 -7.76 -5.39
N PRO A 252 -9.07 -7.31 -6.54
CA PRO A 252 -8.44 -7.57 -7.83
C PRO A 252 -7.08 -6.85 -7.90
N PRO A 253 -6.17 -7.29 -8.80
CA PRO A 253 -4.91 -6.59 -9.01
C PRO A 253 -5.14 -5.13 -9.43
N GLY A 254 -4.34 -4.25 -8.87
CA GLY A 254 -4.41 -2.80 -9.06
C GLY A 254 -4.15 -2.03 -7.78
N PHE A 255 -4.48 -0.74 -7.81
CA PHE A 255 -4.37 0.10 -6.62
C PHE A 255 -5.51 -0.24 -5.63
N LEU A 256 -5.23 -0.25 -4.33
CA LEU A 256 -6.23 -0.47 -3.28
C LEU A 256 -7.14 0.76 -3.12
N VAL A 257 -8.04 0.96 -4.08
CA VAL A 257 -8.96 2.12 -4.18
C VAL A 257 -9.78 2.31 -2.90
N ALA A 258 -10.21 1.23 -2.25
CA ALA A 258 -10.94 1.31 -0.99
C ALA A 258 -10.12 1.92 0.16
N SER A 259 -8.81 1.65 0.22
CA SER A 259 -7.91 2.27 1.21
C SER A 259 -7.75 3.77 0.96
N VAL A 260 -7.74 4.19 -0.30
CA VAL A 260 -7.72 5.62 -0.66
C VAL A 260 -9.08 6.27 -0.35
N ALA A 261 -10.19 5.60 -0.63
CA ALA A 261 -11.54 6.09 -0.31
C ALA A 261 -11.73 6.26 1.20
N ALA A 262 -11.24 5.29 1.98
CA ALA A 262 -11.23 5.36 3.43
C ALA A 262 -10.40 6.56 3.92
N ALA A 263 -9.18 6.76 3.40
CA ALA A 263 -8.36 7.93 3.75
C ALA A 263 -9.09 9.26 3.44
N LEU A 264 -9.72 9.38 2.27
CA LEU A 264 -10.49 10.57 1.89
C LEU A 264 -11.66 10.90 2.82
N LYS A 265 -12.19 9.90 3.56
CA LYS A 265 -13.33 10.05 4.47
C LYS A 265 -12.95 9.82 5.93
N ASN A 266 -11.67 9.59 6.25
CA ASN A 266 -11.24 9.05 7.53
C ASN A 266 -12.10 7.84 7.96
N ALA A 267 -12.40 6.91 7.06
CA ALA A 267 -13.07 5.64 7.41
C ALA A 267 -12.03 4.57 7.80
N GLN A 268 -12.47 3.40 8.24
CA GLN A 268 -11.56 2.28 8.51
C GLN A 268 -11.63 1.24 7.39
N VAL A 269 -10.49 0.63 7.05
CA VAL A 269 -10.45 -0.59 6.25
C VAL A 269 -10.18 -1.79 7.15
N VAL A 270 -10.94 -2.86 6.94
CA VAL A 270 -10.79 -4.14 7.62
C VAL A 270 -10.38 -5.17 6.57
N ILE A 271 -9.14 -5.63 6.64
CA ILE A 271 -8.57 -6.64 5.76
C ILE A 271 -8.72 -7.99 6.45
N ALA A 272 -9.37 -8.95 5.80
CA ALA A 272 -9.56 -10.27 6.37
C ALA A 272 -9.24 -11.36 5.36
N SER A 273 -8.50 -12.40 5.72
CA SER A 273 -8.41 -13.58 4.88
C SER A 273 -9.81 -14.18 4.64
N THR A 274 -10.04 -14.85 3.50
CA THR A 274 -11.37 -15.34 3.12
C THR A 274 -12.01 -16.21 4.20
N ASP A 275 -11.21 -17.03 4.90
CA ASP A 275 -11.62 -17.88 6.03
C ASP A 275 -11.89 -17.12 7.34
N ARG A 276 -11.49 -15.85 7.45
CA ARG A 276 -11.69 -14.99 8.62
C ARG A 276 -12.67 -13.84 8.36
N LEU A 277 -13.20 -13.70 7.15
CA LEU A 277 -14.08 -12.60 6.78
C LEU A 277 -15.32 -12.52 7.66
N ASP A 278 -16.06 -13.62 7.84
CA ASP A 278 -17.27 -13.63 8.67
C ASP A 278 -17.00 -13.21 10.12
N HIS A 279 -15.87 -13.68 10.66
CA HIS A 279 -15.42 -13.29 11.99
C HIS A 279 -15.09 -11.79 12.05
N ALA A 280 -14.36 -11.26 11.06
CA ALA A 280 -14.02 -9.85 10.98
C ALA A 280 -15.26 -8.94 10.86
N LEU A 281 -16.25 -9.34 10.05
CA LEU A 281 -17.52 -8.62 9.91
C LEU A 281 -18.26 -8.52 11.23
N GLN A 282 -18.31 -9.61 12.00
CA GLN A 282 -18.96 -9.66 13.31
C GLN A 282 -18.20 -8.84 14.37
N VAL A 283 -16.88 -8.98 14.46
CA VAL A 283 -16.07 -8.32 15.49
C VAL A 283 -15.98 -6.82 15.27
N GLU A 284 -15.75 -6.39 14.03
CA GLU A 284 -15.58 -4.97 13.74
C GLU A 284 -16.91 -4.25 13.45
N ASN A 285 -18.02 -4.96 13.25
CA ASN A 285 -19.29 -4.37 12.80
C ASN A 285 -19.12 -3.58 11.48
N CYS A 286 -18.61 -4.27 10.46
CA CYS A 286 -18.35 -3.63 9.17
C CYS A 286 -19.67 -3.24 8.48
N SER A 287 -19.75 -2.00 8.02
CA SER A 287 -20.94 -1.46 7.35
C SER A 287 -20.87 -1.58 5.83
N ILE A 288 -19.70 -1.86 5.27
CA ILE A 288 -19.49 -1.99 3.82
C ILE A 288 -18.61 -3.22 3.58
N VAL A 289 -18.94 -4.00 2.54
CA VAL A 289 -18.17 -5.17 2.13
C VAL A 289 -17.82 -5.06 0.65
N GLY A 290 -16.54 -5.25 0.33
CA GLY A 290 -16.02 -5.38 -1.02
C GLY A 290 -15.93 -6.84 -1.48
N ASP A 291 -16.21 -7.09 -2.77
CA ASP A 291 -15.97 -8.39 -3.40
C ASP A 291 -14.68 -8.41 -4.24
N ALA A 292 -14.31 -9.60 -4.73
CA ALA A 292 -13.14 -9.83 -5.57
C ALA A 292 -13.15 -9.07 -6.91
N SER A 293 -14.29 -8.51 -7.31
CA SER A 293 -14.45 -7.67 -8.50
C SER A 293 -14.38 -6.17 -8.17
N ALA A 294 -14.02 -5.81 -6.93
CA ALA A 294 -14.03 -4.46 -6.40
C ALA A 294 -15.42 -3.78 -6.45
N ASN A 295 -16.50 -4.56 -6.37
CA ASN A 295 -17.82 -4.00 -6.07
C ASN A 295 -18.00 -3.88 -4.56
N PHE A 296 -18.55 -2.75 -4.11
CA PHE A 296 -18.75 -2.47 -2.71
C PHE A 296 -20.23 -2.24 -2.44
N LYS A 297 -20.74 -2.88 -1.38
CA LYS A 297 -22.13 -2.74 -0.94
C LYS A 297 -22.20 -2.48 0.55
N ARG A 298 -23.20 -1.68 0.94
CA ARG A 298 -23.55 -1.48 2.35
C ARG A 298 -24.29 -2.73 2.86
N VAL A 299 -23.94 -3.19 4.05
CA VAL A 299 -24.54 -4.36 4.73
C VAL A 299 -25.22 -3.96 6.03
#